data_AF-A0A9D8I9T0-F1
#
_entry.id   AF-A0A9D8I9T0-F1
#
_cell.length_a   1.000
_cell.length_b   1.000
_cell.length_c   1.000
_cell.angle_alpha   90.00
_cell.angle_beta   90.00
_cell.angle_gamma   90.00
#
_symmetry.space_group_name_H-M   'P 1'
#
loop_
_entity.id
_entity.type
_entity.pdbx_description
1 polymer ?
#
loop_
_entity_poly.entity_id
_entity_poly.type
_entity_poly.pdbx_seq_one_letter_code
_entity_poly.pdbx_strand_id
1 'polypeptide(L)' 'MTLRTLILRSLRFHARSHLGVLLGSTIGSAVLIGALLVGDSVRGSLRDMALARLGKIEAAMATGDRLFRAELATNL' A
#
# COMPACT_ATOMS: atom_id res chain seq x y z
N MET A 1 -2.19 19.44 40.62
CA MET A 1 -2.62 18.02 40.52
C MET A 1 -3.08 17.78 39.09
N THR A 2 -2.33 17.03 38.28
CA THR A 2 -2.55 16.97 36.83
C THR A 2 -3.41 15.77 36.43
N LEU A 3 -4.39 15.96 35.54
CA LEU A 3 -5.30 14.90 35.07
C LEU A 3 -4.54 13.69 34.48
N ARG A 4 -3.36 13.92 33.92
CA ARG A 4 -2.46 12.90 33.38
C ARG A 4 -2.01 11.87 34.43
N THR A 5 -1.70 12.29 35.65
CA THR A 5 -1.31 11.36 36.73
C THR A 5 -2.47 10.51 37.22
N LEU A 6 -3.70 11.02 37.15
CA LEU A 6 -4.91 10.24 37.50
C LEU A 6 -5.17 9.15 36.45
N ILE A 7 -5.10 9.50 35.16
CA ILE A 7 -5.29 8.58 34.04
C ILE A 7 -4.23 7.47 34.06
N LEU A 8 -2.95 7.83 34.22
CA LEU A 8 -1.84 6.86 34.29
C LEU A 8 -1.97 5.90 35.48
N ARG A 9 -2.44 6.40 36.63
CA ARG A 9 -2.62 5.57 37.83
C ARG A 9 -3.83 4.63 37.72
N SER A 10 -4.90 5.08 37.06
CA SER A 10 -6.07 4.25 36.74
C SER A 10 -5.75 3.18 35.68
N LEU A 11 -5.01 3.55 34.64
CA LEU A 11 -4.56 2.61 33.59
C LEU A 11 -3.69 1.50 34.15
N ARG A 12 -2.87 1.83 35.16
CA ARG A 12 -1.98 0.88 35.84
C ARG A 12 -2.74 -0.07 36.78
N PHE A 13 -3.89 0.32 37.31
CA PHE A 13 -4.74 -0.53 38.16
C PHE A 13 -5.54 -1.57 37.34
N HIS A 14 -5.87 -1.28 36.07
CA HIS A 14 -6.55 -2.18 35.12
C HIS A 14 -5.66 -2.65 33.95
N ALA A 15 -4.33 -2.58 34.12
CA ALA A 15 -3.34 -2.80 33.05
C ALA A 15 -3.55 -4.11 32.28
N ARG A 16 -3.97 -5.19 32.96
CA ARG A 16 -4.22 -6.50 32.33
C ARG A 16 -5.30 -6.46 31.24
N SER A 17 -6.32 -5.62 31.39
CA SER A 17 -7.39 -5.48 30.40
C SER A 17 -6.97 -4.60 29.22
N HIS A 18 -6.22 -3.53 29.49
CA HIS A 18 -5.69 -2.65 28.44
C HIS A 18 -4.54 -3.29 27.62
N LEU A 19 -3.79 -4.22 28.22
CA LEU A 19 -2.74 -4.97 27.52
C LEU A 19 -3.31 -5.80 26.35
N GLY A 20 -4.50 -6.39 26.50
CA GLY A 20 -5.14 -7.15 25.43
C GLY A 20 -5.46 -6.27 24.21
N VAL A 21 -5.98 -5.07 24.43
CA VAL A 21 -6.29 -4.11 23.37
C VAL A 21 -5.03 -3.61 22.68
N LEU A 22 -3.97 -3.29 23.45
CA LEU A 22 -2.69 -2.87 22.90
C LEU A 22 -2.07 -3.96 22.02
N LEU A 23 -2.01 -5.20 22.52
CA LEU A 23 -1.46 -6.33 21.77
C LEU A 23 -2.29 -6.64 20.52
N GLY A 24 -3.62 -6.64 20.63
CA GLY A 24 -4.49 -6.84 19.48
C GLY A 24 -4.32 -5.75 18.41
N SER A 25 -4.27 -4.49 18.82
CA SER A 25 -4.06 -3.37 17.92
C SER A 25 -2.68 -3.40 17.27
N THR A 26 -1.61 -3.72 18.01
CA THR A 26 -0.26 -3.79 17.42
C THR A 26 -0.14 -4.92 16.42
N ILE A 27 -0.68 -6.10 16.75
CA ILE A 27 -0.71 -7.24 15.81
C ILE A 27 -1.54 -6.88 14.57
N GLY A 28 -2.74 -6.32 14.75
CA GLY A 28 -3.60 -5.90 13.64
C GLY A 28 -2.92 -4.88 12.73
N SER A 29 -2.32 -3.84 13.29
CA SER A 29 -1.56 -2.85 12.51
C SER A 29 -0.36 -3.48 11.80
N ALA A 30 0.38 -4.39 12.45
CA ALA A 30 1.51 -5.07 11.83
C ALA A 30 1.06 -5.92 10.61
N VAL A 31 -0.07 -6.62 10.72
CA VAL A 31 -0.64 -7.40 9.61
C VAL A 31 -1.06 -6.48 8.45
N LEU A 32 -1.75 -5.36 8.74
CA LEU A 32 -2.16 -4.41 7.71
C LEU A 32 -0.96 -3.80 6.97
N ILE A 33 0.07 -3.38 7.70
CA ILE A 33 1.30 -2.84 7.12
C ILE A 33 2.00 -3.91 6.28
N GLY A 34 2.12 -5.14 6.79
CA GLY A 34 2.75 -6.24 6.06
C GLY A 34 2.02 -6.58 4.75
N ALA A 35 0.69 -6.60 4.77
CA ALA A 35 -0.13 -6.85 3.58
C ALA A 35 0.07 -5.75 2.52
N LEU A 36 0.12 -4.48 2.93
CA LEU A 36 0.37 -3.35 2.02
C LEU A 36 1.77 -3.43 1.41
N LEU A 37 2.79 -3.74 2.21
CA LEU A 37 4.17 -3.82 1.76
C LEU A 37 4.38 -4.95 0.74
N VAL A 38 3.83 -6.14 1.02
CA VAL A 38 3.87 -7.28 0.08
C VAL A 38 3.12 -6.95 -1.20
N GLY A 39 1.96 -6.31 -1.11
CA GLY A 39 1.18 -5.90 -2.28
C GLY A 39 1.96 -4.96 -3.20
N ASP A 40 2.64 -3.96 -2.64
CA ASP A 40 3.46 -3.02 -3.40
C ASP A 40 4.68 -3.72 -4.05
N SER A 41 5.34 -4.59 -3.30
CA SER A 41 6.48 -5.37 -3.80
C SER A 41 6.10 -6.26 -4.97
N VAL A 42 4.97 -6.99 -4.86
CA VAL A 42 4.47 -7.84 -5.94
C VAL A 42 4.04 -7.01 -7.14
N ARG A 43 3.41 -5.85 -6.93
CA ARG A 43 3.05 -4.92 -8.02
C ARG A 43 4.28 -4.46 -8.80
N GLY A 44 5.36 -4.13 -8.12
CA GLY A 44 6.65 -3.80 -8.74
C GLY A 44 7.19 -4.97 -9.55
N SER A 45 7.30 -6.16 -8.95
CA SER A 45 7.79 -7.36 -9.64
C SER A 45 6.96 -7.73 -10.88
N LEU A 46 5.63 -7.61 -10.80
CA LEU A 46 4.74 -7.85 -11.93
C LEU A 46 4.93 -6.82 -13.05
N ARG A 47 5.14 -5.54 -12.69
CA ARG A 47 5.48 -4.48 -13.66
C ARG A 47 6.77 -4.84 -14.38
N ASP A 48 7.82 -5.20 -13.66
CA ASP A 48 9.12 -5.49 -14.25
C ASP A 48 9.06 -6.72 -15.15
N MET A 49 8.35 -7.77 -14.73
CA MET A 49 8.11 -8.94 -15.59
C MET A 49 7.30 -8.58 -16.84
N ALA A 50 6.29 -7.71 -16.72
CA ALA A 50 5.52 -7.25 -17.86
C ALA A 50 6.41 -6.46 -18.85
N LEU A 51 7.24 -5.55 -18.35
CA LEU A 51 8.19 -4.78 -19.16
C LEU A 51 9.24 -5.68 -19.82
N ALA A 52 9.78 -6.66 -19.10
CA ALA A 52 10.72 -7.63 -19.65
C ALA A 52 10.11 -8.48 -20.76
N ARG A 53 8.81 -8.79 -20.67
CA ARG A 53 8.10 -9.59 -21.67
C ARG A 53 7.64 -8.80 -22.91
N LEU A 54 7.47 -7.48 -22.79
CA LEU A 54 7.03 -6.61 -23.89
C LEU A 54 8.07 -6.48 -25.02
N GLY A 55 9.36 -6.73 -24.76
CA GLY A 55 10.41 -6.58 -25.76
C GLY A 55 10.71 -5.11 -26.11
N LYS A 56 11.30 -4.83 -27.28
CA LYS A 56 11.60 -3.44 -27.71
C LYS A 56 10.34 -2.75 -28.21
N ILE A 57 9.65 -2.04 -27.31
CA ILE A 57 8.52 -1.16 -27.64
C ILE A 57 8.98 0.28 -27.45
N GLU A 58 8.97 1.07 -28.52
CA GLU A 58 9.37 2.49 -28.49
C GLU A 58 8.21 3.43 -28.12
N ALA A 59 6.98 3.06 -28.47
CA ALA A 59 5.80 3.84 -28.17
C ALA A 59 4.60 2.93 -27.88
N ALA A 60 3.84 3.25 -26.83
CA ALA A 60 2.56 2.64 -26.52
C ALA A 60 1.52 3.76 -26.33
N MET A 61 0.41 3.69 -27.06
CA MET A 61 -0.63 4.72 -27.03
C MET A 61 -1.92 4.15 -26.44
N ALA A 62 -2.39 4.75 -25.36
CA ALA A 62 -3.65 4.39 -24.70
C ALA A 62 -4.73 5.42 -25.05
N THR A 63 -5.49 5.17 -26.11
CA THR A 63 -6.42 6.15 -26.68
C THR A 63 -7.83 6.09 -26.05
N GLY A 64 -8.09 5.10 -25.18
CA GLY A 64 -9.41 4.85 -24.60
C GLY A 64 -10.42 4.54 -25.72
N ASP A 65 -11.53 5.28 -25.76
CA ASP A 65 -12.57 5.13 -26.79
C ASP A 65 -12.31 5.95 -28.08
N ARG A 66 -11.21 6.70 -28.15
CA ARG A 66 -10.88 7.52 -29.32
C ARG A 66 -10.08 6.73 -30.35
N LEU A 67 -10.45 6.89 -31.62
CA LEU A 67 -9.71 6.33 -32.76
C LEU A 67 -8.55 7.26 -33.15
N PHE A 68 -7.44 6.67 -33.56
CA PHE A 68 -6.27 7.38 -34.07
C PHE A 68 -6.27 7.41 -35.60
N ARG A 69 -5.69 8.47 -36.18
CA ARG A 69 -5.57 8.63 -37.63
C ARG A 69 -4.51 7.67 -38.17
N ALA A 70 -4.75 7.13 -39.37
CA ALA A 70 -3.83 6.21 -40.03
C ALA A 70 -2.43 6.83 -40.29
N GLU A 71 -2.36 8.15 -40.52
CA GLU A 71 -1.08 8.86 -40.74
C GLU A 71 -0.17 8.95 -39.51
N LEU A 72 -0.63 8.52 -38.33
CA LEU A 72 0.15 8.55 -37.11
C LEU A 72 1.39 7.64 -37.18
N ALA A 73 1.34 6.56 -37.95
CA ALA A 73 2.49 5.67 -38.15
C ALA A 73 3.62 6.33 -38.97
N THR A 74 3.30 7.35 -39.76
CA THR A 74 4.25 8.05 -40.63
C THR A 74 4.79 9.34 -40.00
N ASN A 75 4.10 9.87 -38.98
CA ASN A 75 4.47 11.10 -38.25
C ASN A 75 4.90 10.84 -36.79
N LEU A 76 5.26 9.60 -36.46
CA LEU A 76 5.76 9.20 -35.13
C LEU A 76 7.16 9.76 -34.85
#